data_AF-A0A6V8E4H0-F1
#
_entry.id   AF-A0A6V8E4H0-F1
#
_cell.length_a   1.000
_cell.length_b   1.000
_cell.length_c   1.000
_cell.angle_alpha   90.00
_cell.angle_beta   90.00
_cell.angle_gamma   90.00
#
_symmetry.space_group_name_H-M   'P 1'
#
loop_
_entity.id
_entity.type
_entity.pdbx_description
1 polymer ?
#
loop_
_entity_poly.entity_id
_entity_poly.type
_entity_poly.pdbx_seq_one_letter_code
_entity_poly.pdbx_strand_id
1 'polypeptide(L)' 'MRYSTSNPVMTQNFWSNIQGQNTMTLQGTIGKLAYLLGVVTVVAFIAAYVALDALEAGNAGVINGMTWGGLFGGIVVAVI' A
#
# COMPACT_ATOMS: atom_id res chain seq x y z
N MET A 1 -4.62 -24.42 35.88
CA MET A 1 -4.88 -25.65 35.09
C MET A 1 -4.05 -25.55 33.82
N ARG A 2 -2.96 -26.32 33.71
CA ARG A 2 -2.11 -26.32 32.51
C ARG A 2 -2.75 -27.30 31.53
N TYR A 3 -3.45 -26.79 30.52
CA TYR A 3 -4.01 -27.60 29.45
C TYR A 3 -2.85 -28.18 28.62
N SER A 4 -2.46 -29.42 28.90
CA SER A 4 -1.57 -30.19 28.03
C SER A 4 -2.45 -30.83 26.97
N THR A 5 -2.36 -30.30 25.75
CA THR A 5 -3.06 -30.86 24.59
C THR A 5 -2.04 -31.54 23.69
N SER A 6 -2.29 -32.80 23.34
CA SER A 6 -1.53 -33.55 22.34
C SER A 6 -1.86 -33.11 20.91
N ASN A 7 -2.90 -32.26 20.74
CA ASN A 7 -3.26 -31.69 19.45
C ASN A 7 -2.30 -30.54 19.12
N PRO A 8 -1.42 -30.70 18.10
CA PRO A 8 -0.39 -29.72 17.78
C PRO A 8 -0.96 -28.34 17.46
N VAL A 9 -2.18 -28.25 16.90
CA VAL A 9 -2.85 -27.00 16.50
C VAL A 9 -3.40 -26.21 17.69
N MET A 10 -3.72 -26.88 18.81
CA MET A 10 -4.28 -26.24 20.00
C MET A 10 -3.21 -25.81 21.01
N THR A 11 -1.93 -26.02 20.69
CA THR A 11 -0.84 -25.61 21.57
C THR A 11 -0.62 -24.10 21.48
N GLN A 12 -0.32 -23.44 22.61
CA GLN A 12 0.11 -22.04 22.64
C GLN A 12 1.32 -21.80 21.71
N ASN A 13 2.17 -22.82 21.56
CA ASN A 13 3.35 -22.82 20.69
C ASN A 13 3.01 -22.78 19.20
N PHE A 14 1.93 -23.43 18.75
CA PHE A 14 1.52 -23.42 17.35
C PHE A 14 1.07 -22.02 16.91
N TRP A 15 0.21 -21.36 17.69
CA TRP A 15 -0.20 -19.98 17.41
C TRP A 15 0.96 -18.99 17.60
N SER A 16 1.83 -19.20 18.58
CA SER A 16 3.06 -18.40 18.77
C SER A 16 4.04 -18.51 17.60
N ASN A 17 4.12 -19.65 16.92
CA ASN A 17 5.00 -19.85 15.76
C ASN A 17 4.38 -19.35 14.45
N ILE A 18 3.06 -19.21 14.37
CA ILE A 18 2.38 -18.54 13.25
C ILE A 18 2.45 -17.00 13.39
N GLN A 19 2.58 -16.48 14.61
CA GLN A 19 2.65 -15.05 14.90
C GLN A 19 3.92 -14.34 14.37
N GLY A 20 4.89 -15.07 13.82
CA GLY A 20 6.08 -14.49 13.18
C GLY A 20 5.82 -13.69 11.90
N GLN A 21 4.60 -13.73 11.33
CA GLN A 21 4.19 -12.86 10.22
C GLN A 21 3.20 -11.75 10.61
N ASN A 22 2.74 -11.69 11.87
CA ASN A 22 1.73 -10.71 12.31
C ASN A 22 2.27 -9.55 13.14
N THR A 23 3.55 -9.55 13.52
CA THR A 23 4.16 -8.37 14.12
C THR A 23 4.72 -7.49 13.00
N MET A 24 4.02 -6.39 12.71
CA MET A 24 4.61 -5.32 11.88
C MET A 24 5.86 -4.80 12.59
N THR A 25 7.03 -5.33 12.22
CA THR A 25 8.30 -4.81 12.74
C THR A 25 8.51 -3.41 12.20
N LEU A 26 9.10 -2.52 12.99
CA LEU A 26 9.41 -1.15 12.57
C LEU A 26 10.21 -1.15 11.25
N GLN A 27 11.19 -2.04 11.15
CA GLN A 27 12.03 -2.20 9.96
C GLN A 27 11.22 -2.64 8.73
N GLY A 28 10.30 -3.60 8.88
CA GLY A 28 9.43 -4.05 7.79
C GLY A 28 8.47 -2.95 7.33
N THR A 29 7.95 -2.15 8.27
CA THR A 29 7.10 -1.00 7.96
C THR A 29 7.85 0.08 7.19
N ILE A 30 9.07 0.43 7.62
CA ILE A 30 9.92 1.41 6.92
C ILE A 30 10.26 0.92 5.51
N GLY A 31 10.58 -0.37 5.32
CA GLY A 31 10.84 -0.93 3.99
C GLY A 31 9.65 -0.80 3.04
N LYS A 32 8.44 -1.10 3.53
CA LYS A 32 7.21 -0.94 2.75
C LYS A 32 6.89 0.52 2.44
N LEU A 33 7.08 1.43 3.39
CA LEU A 33 6.89 2.87 3.18
C LEU A 33 7.90 3.44 2.16
N ALA A 34 9.16 3.02 2.22
CA ALA A 34 10.17 3.45 1.25
C ALA A 34 9.83 2.96 -0.17
N TYR A 35 9.38 1.71 -0.30
CA TYR A 35 8.91 1.17 -1.57
C TYR A 35 7.70 1.96 -2.10
N LEU A 36 6.71 2.20 -1.24
CA LEU A 36 5.52 2.96 -1.60
C LEU A 36 5.88 4.39 -2.04
N LEU A 37 6.75 5.08 -1.29
CA LEU A 37 7.24 6.41 -1.65
C LEU A 37 7.98 6.40 -3.00
N GLY A 38 8.80 5.38 -3.27
CA GLY A 38 9.50 5.23 -4.54
C GLY A 38 8.53 5.09 -5.72
N VAL A 39 7.53 4.23 -5.60
CA VAL A 39 6.52 4.05 -6.67
C VAL A 39 5.68 5.32 -6.85
N VAL A 40 5.22 5.93 -5.77
CA VAL A 40 4.40 7.15 -5.81
C VAL A 40 5.16 8.31 -6.45
N THR A 41 6.43 8.51 -6.12
CA THR A 41 7.22 9.60 -6.70
C THR A 41 7.42 9.42 -8.20
N VAL A 42 7.74 8.20 -8.68
CA VAL A 42 7.88 7.92 -10.12
C VAL A 42 6.58 8.18 -10.86
N VAL A 43 5.45 7.69 -10.35
CA VAL A 43 4.13 7.90 -10.98
C VAL A 43 3.76 9.38 -10.98
N ALA A 44 4.04 10.11 -9.89
CA ALA A 44 3.79 11.54 -9.81
C ALA A 44 4.58 12.35 -10.84
N PHE A 45 5.84 11.99 -11.10
CA PHE A 45 6.65 12.65 -12.14
C PHE A 45 6.09 12.41 -13.54
N ILE A 46 5.68 11.18 -13.85
CA ILE A 46 5.03 10.86 -15.13
C ILE A 46 3.73 11.66 -15.28
N ALA A 47 2.91 11.71 -14.22
CA ALA A 47 1.68 12.47 -14.21
C ALA A 47 1.93 13.98 -14.41
N ALA A 48 2.96 14.54 -13.76
CA ALA A 48 3.33 15.94 -13.93
C ALA A 48 3.76 16.26 -15.38
N TYR A 49 4.55 15.37 -16.00
CA TYR A 49 4.93 15.52 -17.40
C TYR A 49 3.72 15.57 -18.34
N VAL A 50 2.79 14.62 -18.19
CA VAL A 50 1.56 14.57 -18.99
C VAL A 50 0.65 15.78 -18.72
N ALA A 51 0.59 16.26 -17.48
CA ALA A 51 -0.20 17.43 -17.12
C ALA A 51 0.35 18.73 -17.75
N LEU A 52 1.67 18.87 -17.86
CA LEU A 52 2.31 20.02 -18.52
C LEU A 52 2.01 20.03 -20.03
N ASP A 53 2.10 18.87 -20.68
CA ASP A 53 1.76 18.72 -22.10
C ASP A 53 0.25 19.02 -22.36
N ALA A 54 -0.62 18.51 -21.49
CA ALA A 54 -2.05 18.79 -21.58
C ALA A 54 -2.39 20.27 -21.35
N LEU A 55 -1.63 20.97 -20.51
CA LEU A 55 -1.79 22.41 -20.28
C LEU A 55 -1.43 23.23 -21.53
N GLU A 56 -0.32 22.88 -22.19
CA GLU A 56 0.08 23.52 -23.45
C GLU A 56 -0.94 23.29 -24.56
N ALA A 57 -1.51 22.08 -24.63
CA ALA A 57 -2.60 21.74 -25.56
C ALA A 57 -3.97 22.37 -25.19
N GLY A 58 -4.06 23.13 -24.10
CA GLY A 58 -5.31 23.73 -23.62
C GLY A 58 -6.37 22.71 -23.15
N ASN A 59 -5.97 21.47 -22.91
CA ASN A 59 -6.88 20.36 -22.63
C ASN A 59 -7.09 20.17 -21.12
N ALA A 60 -7.83 21.10 -20.51
CA ALA A 60 -8.14 21.09 -19.09
C ALA A 60 -8.90 19.83 -18.62
N GLY A 61 -9.53 19.09 -19.54
CA GLY A 61 -10.23 17.84 -19.23
C GLY A 61 -9.28 16.73 -18.76
N VAL A 62 -8.10 16.62 -19.36
CA VAL A 62 -7.10 15.61 -18.99
C VAL A 62 -6.54 15.88 -17.60
N ILE A 63 -6.24 17.15 -17.29
CA ILE A 63 -5.75 17.56 -15.98
C ILE A 63 -6.77 17.21 -14.89
N ASN A 64 -8.05 17.60 -15.09
CA ASN A 64 -9.12 17.28 -14.15
C ASN A 64 -9.34 15.76 -14.01
N GLY A 65 -9.31 15.02 -15.12
CA GLY A 65 -9.42 13.56 -15.12
C GLY A 65 -8.30 12.88 -14.34
N MET A 66 -7.06 13.37 -14.46
CA MET A 66 -5.91 12.85 -13.72
C MET A 66 -5.97 13.19 -12.23
N THR A 67 -6.38 14.41 -11.86
CA THR A 67 -6.50 14.82 -10.45
C THR A 67 -7.57 13.99 -9.72
N TRP A 68 -8.78 13.92 -10.28
CA TRP A 68 -9.89 13.21 -9.64
C TRP A 68 -9.80 11.70 -9.82
N GLY A 69 -9.36 11.24 -10.99
CA GLY A 69 -9.11 9.83 -11.25
C GLY A 69 -8.01 9.25 -10.35
N GLY A 70 -6.94 10.02 -10.12
CA GLY A 70 -5.89 9.66 -9.16
C GLY A 70 -6.41 9.61 -7.73
N LEU A 71 -7.18 10.61 -7.29
CA LEU A 71 -7.75 10.66 -5.94
C LEU A 71 -8.73 9.50 -5.68
N PHE A 72 -9.74 9.32 -6.55
CA PHE A 72 -10.74 8.27 -6.36
C PHE A 72 -10.17 6.88 -6.62
N GLY A 73 -9.29 6.72 -7.60
CA GLY A 73 -8.57 5.47 -7.83
C GLY A 73 -7.74 5.07 -6.62
N GLY A 74 -7.05 6.03 -5.99
CA GLY A 74 -6.32 5.80 -4.74
C GLY A 74 -7.22 5.40 -3.57
N ILE A 75 -8.38 6.04 -3.42
CA ILE A 75 -9.37 5.67 -2.39
C ILE A 75 -9.88 4.24 -2.62
N VAL A 76 -10.19 3.87 -3.86
CA VAL A 76 -10.65 2.51 -4.19
C VAL A 76 -9.58 1.49 -3.79
N VAL A 77 -8.33 1.69 -4.22
CA VAL A 77 -7.22 0.79 -3.87
C VAL A 77 -6.97 0.70 -2.37
N ALA A 78 -7.21 1.77 -1.61
CA ALA A 78 -7.04 1.76 -0.15
C ALA A 78 -8.14 0.99 0.60
N VAL A 79 -9.28 0.72 -0.04
CA VAL A 79 -10.45 0.05 0.57
C VAL A 79 -10.50 -1.46 0.25
N ILE A 80 -9.70 -1.93 -0.71
CA ILE A 80 -9.54 -3.35 -1.08
C ILE A 80 -8.31 -3.95 -0.41
#